data_AF-A0A842TBY2-F1
#
_entry.id   AF-A0A842TBY2-F1
#
_cell.length_a   1.000
_cell.length_b   1.000
_cell.length_c   1.000
_cell.angle_alpha   90.00
_cell.angle_beta   90.00
_cell.angle_gamma   90.00
#
_symmetry.space_group_name_H-M   'P 1'
#
loop_
_entity.id
_entity.type
_entity.pdbx_description
1 polymer ?
#
loop_
_entity_poly.entity_id
_entity_poly.type
_entity_poly.pdbx_seq_one_letter_code
_entity_poly.pdbx_strand_id
1 'polypeptide(L)'
;MAEKKFRSNCSKLKKWFEQDYNPKLLKDFSAFNLLKKLSEVGDPLAERIFRNEIISAFRTGKDSIVTHLKGGGFLNYLNQNQMRELLINKYNDQEKELHLSELGLNRIPKFIFEIDDIKILDLESNSLESISDSIESLIHLQTLNLDYNNLKSLPESIGNLKSLKILSAINNKLEELPYTIGNLTSLEIVDLGANPNPRVFGTNKLKEVPESIGNLTSLISLDLEENHLKSLPDSIGNLKNLEELLLGGNNLKTLPESILNLNSDLMFTIWGNPCLENGDPIAKKCLNHFQNIYS
;
A
#
# COMPACT_ATOMS: atom_id res chain seq x y z
N MET A 1 5.43 -49.18 5.32
CA MET A 1 6.18 -47.90 5.52
C MET A 1 5.25 -46.73 5.88
N ALA A 2 4.09 -46.60 5.22
CA ALA A 2 3.10 -45.54 5.51
C ALA A 2 2.50 -45.59 6.93
N GLU A 3 2.13 -46.76 7.44
CA GLU A 3 1.53 -46.92 8.78
C GLU A 3 2.48 -46.53 9.92
N LYS A 4 3.76 -46.93 9.83
CA LYS A 4 4.79 -46.57 10.81
C LYS A 4 5.03 -45.05 10.84
N LYS A 5 4.98 -44.39 9.68
CA LYS A 5 5.07 -42.93 9.54
C LYS A 5 3.85 -42.24 10.16
N PHE A 6 2.64 -42.76 9.92
CA PHE A 6 1.41 -42.26 10.51
C PHE A 6 1.41 -42.37 12.04
N ARG A 7 1.68 -43.56 12.60
CA ARG A 7 1.76 -43.77 14.06
C ARG A 7 2.81 -42.87 14.72
N SER A 8 3.95 -42.67 14.05
CA SER A 8 5.00 -41.76 14.53
C SER A 8 4.49 -40.30 14.61
N ASN A 9 3.75 -39.83 13.60
CA ASN A 9 3.18 -38.49 13.60
C ASN A 9 2.12 -38.30 14.70
N CYS A 10 1.23 -39.29 14.89
CA CYS A 10 0.23 -39.26 15.97
C CYS A 10 0.90 -39.20 17.36
N SER A 11 1.98 -39.96 17.57
CA SER A 11 2.73 -39.93 18.83
C SER A 11 3.38 -38.58 19.10
N LYS A 12 3.92 -37.92 18.06
CA LYS A 12 4.49 -36.57 18.17
C LYS A 12 3.44 -35.52 18.48
N LEU A 13 2.29 -35.56 17.80
CA LEU A 13 1.15 -34.68 18.08
C LEU A 13 0.66 -34.84 19.52
N LYS A 14 0.55 -36.09 20.00
CA LYS A 14 0.17 -36.37 21.38
C LYS A 14 1.16 -35.76 22.38
N LYS A 15 2.46 -36.00 22.19
CA LYS A 15 3.51 -35.41 23.04
C LYS A 15 3.54 -33.89 22.97
N TRP A 16 3.28 -33.32 21.80
CA TRP A 16 3.19 -31.89 21.59
C TRP A 16 2.07 -31.27 22.43
N PHE A 17 0.90 -31.90 22.44
CA PHE A 17 -0.21 -31.51 23.30
C PHE A 17 0.10 -31.71 24.79
N GLU A 18 0.67 -32.87 25.17
CA GLU A 18 1.03 -33.21 26.56
C GLU A 18 2.14 -32.32 27.14
N GLN A 19 2.92 -31.63 26.32
CA GLN A 19 3.98 -30.69 26.73
C GLN A 19 3.61 -29.24 26.43
N ASP A 20 2.35 -28.86 26.68
CA ASP A 20 1.87 -27.49 26.55
C ASP A 20 2.26 -26.87 25.20
N TYR A 21 1.98 -27.56 24.09
CA TYR A 21 2.26 -27.10 22.73
C TYR A 21 3.73 -26.78 22.42
N ASN A 22 4.70 -27.43 23.09
CA ASN A 22 6.13 -27.19 22.88
C ASN A 22 6.53 -27.23 21.38
N PRO A 23 6.83 -26.07 20.77
CA PRO A 23 6.99 -25.94 19.31
C PRO A 23 8.19 -26.73 18.77
N LYS A 24 9.17 -27.07 19.61
CA LYS A 24 10.34 -27.89 19.23
C LYS A 24 9.98 -29.35 18.91
N LEU A 25 8.80 -29.82 19.31
CA LEU A 25 8.37 -31.22 19.10
C LEU A 25 7.76 -31.46 17.71
N LEU A 26 7.36 -30.39 17.02
CA LEU A 26 6.87 -30.44 15.65
C LEU A 26 7.92 -29.84 14.72
N LYS A 27 8.05 -30.40 13.51
CA LYS A 27 8.98 -29.88 12.51
C LYS A 27 8.30 -28.80 11.67
N ASP A 28 9.11 -27.83 11.24
CA ASP A 28 8.77 -26.83 10.23
C ASP A 28 7.53 -26.00 10.62
N PHE A 29 6.75 -25.57 9.62
CA PHE A 29 5.54 -24.75 9.78
C PHE A 29 4.36 -25.46 10.43
N SER A 30 4.48 -26.76 10.73
CA SER A 30 3.40 -27.56 11.32
C SER A 30 2.98 -27.03 12.69
N ALA A 31 3.96 -26.58 13.50
CA ALA A 31 3.69 -25.98 14.80
C ALA A 31 2.88 -24.68 14.64
N PHE A 32 3.35 -23.75 13.79
CA PHE A 32 2.66 -22.49 13.52
C PHE A 32 1.24 -22.69 13.02
N ASN A 33 1.02 -23.60 12.07
CA ASN A 33 -0.31 -23.85 11.51
C ASN A 33 -1.29 -24.46 12.52
N LEU A 34 -0.81 -25.36 13.38
CA LEU A 34 -1.66 -25.93 14.44
C LEU A 34 -1.94 -24.93 15.55
N LEU A 35 -0.92 -24.20 15.99
CA LEU A 35 -1.07 -23.10 16.96
C LEU A 35 -2.03 -22.03 16.45
N LYS A 36 -1.94 -21.64 15.17
CA LYS A 36 -2.90 -20.73 14.52
C LYS A 36 -4.32 -21.25 14.63
N LYS A 37 -4.57 -22.50 14.20
CA LYS A 37 -5.90 -23.12 14.26
C LYS A 37 -6.45 -23.20 15.69
N LEU A 38 -5.61 -23.57 16.66
CA LEU A 38 -6.01 -23.64 18.07
C LEU A 38 -6.30 -22.25 18.66
N SER A 39 -5.51 -21.25 18.28
CA SER A 39 -5.75 -19.85 18.66
C SER A 39 -7.08 -19.34 18.08
N GLU A 40 -7.37 -19.69 16.82
CA GLU A 40 -8.61 -19.31 16.13
C GLU A 40 -9.88 -19.93 16.76
N VAL A 41 -9.76 -21.11 17.38
CA VAL A 41 -10.87 -21.71 18.15
C VAL A 41 -10.89 -21.29 19.62
N GLY A 42 -9.99 -20.37 20.02
CA GLY A 42 -10.01 -19.72 21.33
C GLY A 42 -9.24 -20.42 22.45
N ASP A 43 -8.26 -21.29 22.14
CA ASP A 43 -7.37 -21.86 23.17
C ASP A 43 -6.37 -20.81 23.69
N PRO A 44 -6.46 -20.38 24.96
CA PRO A 44 -5.61 -19.29 25.49
C PRO A 44 -4.13 -19.67 25.63
N LEU A 45 -3.85 -20.95 25.88
CA LEU A 45 -2.47 -21.43 26.00
C LEU A 45 -1.83 -21.50 24.62
N ALA A 46 -2.55 -22.02 23.63
CA ALA A 46 -2.10 -22.03 22.25
C ALA A 46 -1.87 -20.61 21.73
N GLU A 47 -2.79 -19.69 22.00
CA GLU A 47 -2.67 -18.27 21.61
C GLU A 47 -1.43 -17.61 22.20
N ARG A 48 -1.19 -17.80 23.50
CA ARG A 48 0.01 -17.27 24.17
C ARG A 48 1.30 -17.80 23.54
N ILE A 49 1.38 -19.11 23.32
CA ILE A 49 2.57 -19.76 22.76
C ILE A 49 2.76 -19.34 21.31
N PHE A 50 1.69 -19.28 20.54
CA PHE A 50 1.69 -18.84 19.15
C PHE A 50 2.30 -17.46 18.98
N ARG A 51 1.83 -16.49 19.77
CA ARG A 51 2.36 -15.12 19.76
C ARG A 51 3.84 -15.06 20.13
N ASN A 52 4.26 -15.83 21.14
CA ASN A 52 5.66 -15.90 21.55
C ASN A 52 6.56 -16.50 20.45
N GLU A 53 6.08 -17.52 19.76
CA GLU A 53 6.82 -18.12 18.63
C GLU A 53 6.92 -17.18 17.44
N ILE A 54 5.87 -16.41 17.13
CA ILE A 54 5.93 -15.37 16.10
C ILE A 54 7.02 -14.37 16.45
N ILE A 55 7.02 -13.82 17.67
CA ILE A 55 8.03 -12.85 18.12
C ILE A 55 9.44 -13.45 18.05
N SER A 56 9.62 -14.67 18.55
CA SER A 56 10.90 -15.39 18.53
C SER A 56 11.43 -15.59 17.10
N ALA A 57 10.55 -15.99 16.18
CA ALA A 57 10.89 -16.22 14.79
C ALA A 57 11.25 -14.92 14.05
N PHE A 58 10.54 -13.81 14.29
CA PHE A 58 10.91 -12.52 13.70
C PHE A 58 12.22 -11.94 14.25
N ARG A 59 12.61 -12.27 15.48
CA ARG A 59 13.86 -11.80 16.10
C ARG A 59 15.08 -12.64 15.74
N THR A 60 14.92 -13.96 15.70
CA THR A 60 16.05 -14.91 15.66
C THR A 60 15.86 -16.08 14.69
N GLY A 61 14.71 -16.11 14.00
CA GLY A 61 14.38 -17.16 13.05
C GLY A 61 15.24 -17.09 11.80
N LYS A 62 15.26 -18.20 11.06
CA LYS A 62 15.84 -18.24 9.71
C LYS A 62 15.00 -17.42 8.74
N ASP A 63 15.62 -16.83 7.73
CA ASP A 63 14.93 -16.02 6.72
C ASP A 63 13.73 -16.73 6.10
N SER A 64 13.85 -18.02 5.77
CA SER A 64 12.74 -18.79 5.21
C SER A 64 11.52 -18.90 6.14
N ILE A 65 11.73 -18.86 7.45
CA ILE A 65 10.64 -18.84 8.43
C ILE A 65 10.03 -17.44 8.48
N VAL A 66 10.86 -16.40 8.54
CA VAL A 66 10.40 -15.00 8.56
C VAL A 66 9.60 -14.68 7.30
N THR A 67 10.08 -15.07 6.11
CA THR A 67 9.36 -14.90 4.84
C THR A 67 8.02 -15.62 4.85
N HIS A 68 7.94 -16.84 5.38
CA HIS A 68 6.67 -17.55 5.51
C HIS A 68 5.70 -16.84 6.46
N LEU A 69 6.20 -16.33 7.59
CA LEU A 69 5.37 -15.60 8.56
C LEU A 69 4.87 -14.25 8.02
N LYS A 70 5.71 -13.53 7.26
CA LYS A 70 5.33 -12.33 6.52
C LYS A 70 4.23 -12.64 5.50
N GLY A 71 4.46 -13.62 4.62
CA GLY A 71 3.50 -14.02 3.60
C GLY A 71 2.18 -14.57 4.14
N GLY A 72 2.17 -15.11 5.37
CA GLY A 72 0.95 -15.55 6.05
C GLY A 72 0.29 -14.51 6.95
N GLY A 73 0.81 -13.28 7.02
CA GLY A 73 0.25 -12.20 7.83
C GLY A 73 0.24 -12.48 9.34
N PHE A 74 1.21 -13.24 9.84
CA PHE A 74 1.22 -13.72 11.23
C PHE A 74 1.40 -12.60 12.26
N LEU A 75 2.01 -11.46 11.89
CA LEU A 75 2.15 -10.30 12.78
C LEU A 75 0.81 -9.75 13.26
N ASN A 76 -0.26 -9.94 12.48
CA ASN A 76 -1.59 -9.42 12.81
C ASN A 76 -2.26 -10.12 14.00
N TYR A 77 -1.71 -11.25 14.47
CA TYR A 77 -2.13 -11.98 15.67
C TYR A 77 -1.50 -11.43 16.97
N LEU A 78 -0.49 -10.58 16.86
CA LEU A 78 0.14 -9.94 18.02
C LEU A 78 -0.76 -8.81 18.54
N ASN A 79 -0.75 -8.62 19.87
CA ASN A 79 -1.42 -7.46 20.46
C ASN A 79 -0.61 -6.16 20.22
N GLN A 80 -1.19 -5.01 20.56
CA GLN A 80 -0.56 -3.70 20.31
C GLN A 80 0.81 -3.56 21.01
N ASN A 81 0.94 -4.02 22.25
CA ASN A 81 2.21 -3.93 23.00
C ASN A 81 3.29 -4.80 22.35
N GLN A 82 2.94 -6.02 21.95
CA GLN A 82 3.85 -6.93 21.24
C GLN A 82 4.25 -6.39 19.86
N MET A 83 3.31 -5.79 19.13
CA MET A 83 3.60 -5.11 17.86
C MET A 83 4.57 -3.96 18.03
N ARG A 84 4.31 -3.09 19.01
CA ARG A 84 5.22 -1.99 19.33
C ARG A 84 6.61 -2.51 19.66
N GLU A 85 6.72 -3.43 20.62
CA GLU A 85 8.03 -3.97 21.04
C GLU A 85 8.82 -4.63 19.89
N LEU A 86 8.13 -5.25 18.94
CA LEU A 86 8.77 -5.91 17.81
C LEU A 86 9.19 -4.93 16.70
N LEU A 87 8.39 -3.89 16.45
CA LEU A 87 8.55 -3.01 15.29
C LEU A 87 9.16 -1.65 15.62
N ILE A 88 9.20 -1.22 16.89
CA ILE A 88 9.70 0.10 17.28
C ILE A 88 11.16 0.32 16.88
N ASN A 89 11.97 -0.74 16.83
CA ASN A 89 13.37 -0.66 16.41
C ASN A 89 13.55 -0.37 14.91
N LYS A 90 12.47 -0.40 14.12
CA LYS A 90 12.47 0.01 12.71
C LYS A 90 12.26 1.51 12.54
N TYR A 91 11.97 2.23 13.63
CA TYR A 91 11.90 3.68 13.63
C TYR A 91 13.30 4.28 13.73
N ASN A 92 13.69 5.07 12.74
CA ASN A 92 14.89 5.89 12.78
C ASN A 92 14.56 7.26 13.40
N ASP A 93 14.97 7.48 14.64
CA ASP A 93 14.70 8.73 15.36
C ASP A 93 15.47 9.95 14.80
N GLN A 94 16.61 9.75 14.11
CA GLN A 94 17.37 10.87 13.54
C GLN A 94 16.72 11.38 12.25
N GLU A 95 16.31 10.45 11.39
CA GLU A 95 15.71 10.76 10.09
C GLU A 95 14.18 10.92 10.18
N LYS A 96 13.58 10.44 11.27
CA LYS A 96 12.13 10.40 11.52
C LYS A 96 11.40 9.50 10.52
N GLU A 97 11.97 8.34 10.25
CA GLU A 97 11.50 7.40 9.25
C GLU A 97 11.09 6.06 9.88
N LEU A 98 9.99 5.49 9.41
CA LEU A 98 9.50 4.19 9.85
C LEU A 98 9.29 3.27 8.64
N HIS A 99 10.18 2.29 8.49
CA HIS A 99 10.20 1.34 7.37
C HIS A 99 9.58 -0.01 7.75
N LEU A 100 8.33 -0.23 7.32
CA LEU A 100 7.49 -1.39 7.63
C LEU A 100 7.13 -2.21 6.38
N SER A 101 7.95 -2.13 5.34
CA SER A 101 7.77 -2.87 4.10
C SER A 101 7.89 -4.39 4.27
N GLU A 102 7.12 -5.12 3.47
CA GLU A 102 7.12 -6.59 3.38
C GLU A 102 6.87 -7.29 4.73
N LEU A 103 5.98 -6.77 5.57
CA LEU A 103 5.69 -7.35 6.89
C LEU A 103 4.42 -8.21 6.92
N GLY A 104 3.62 -8.20 5.85
CA GLY A 104 2.33 -8.88 5.80
C GLY A 104 1.28 -8.26 6.71
N LEU A 105 1.41 -6.96 7.01
CA LEU A 105 0.44 -6.23 7.83
C LEU A 105 -0.89 -6.13 7.08
N ASN A 106 -2.01 -6.44 7.76
CA ASN A 106 -3.35 -6.24 7.20
C ASN A 106 -4.02 -4.94 7.68
N ARG A 107 -3.38 -4.27 8.65
CA ARG A 107 -3.75 -2.96 9.20
C ARG A 107 -2.50 -2.27 9.73
N ILE A 108 -2.53 -0.94 9.75
CA ILE A 108 -1.48 -0.14 10.40
C ILE A 108 -1.56 -0.36 11.93
N PRO A 109 -0.46 -0.79 12.58
CA PRO A 109 -0.40 -0.87 14.05
C PRO A 109 -0.69 0.47 14.72
N LYS A 110 -1.49 0.47 15.80
CA LYS A 110 -1.98 1.73 16.40
C LYS A 110 -0.87 2.61 16.97
N PHE A 111 0.21 1.98 17.46
CA PHE A 111 1.33 2.71 18.05
C PHE A 111 2.00 3.69 17.07
N ILE A 112 1.83 3.49 15.76
CA ILE A 112 2.41 4.37 14.74
C ILE A 112 1.79 5.77 14.82
N PHE A 113 0.49 5.85 15.11
CA PHE A 113 -0.25 7.10 15.31
C PHE A 113 0.10 7.81 16.63
N GLU A 114 0.95 7.19 17.46
CA GLU A 114 1.46 7.77 18.72
C GLU A 114 2.90 8.29 18.58
N ILE A 115 3.48 8.21 17.38
CA ILE A 115 4.83 8.73 17.10
C ILE A 115 4.66 10.09 16.45
N ASP A 116 4.79 11.14 17.27
CA ASP A 116 4.39 12.50 16.91
C ASP A 116 5.15 13.09 15.71
N ASP A 117 6.40 12.67 15.48
CA ASP A 117 7.33 13.37 14.59
C ASP A 117 7.74 12.59 13.33
N ILE A 118 7.03 11.51 12.97
CA ILE A 118 7.29 10.75 11.74
C ILE A 118 7.16 11.66 10.52
N LYS A 119 8.21 11.64 9.67
CA LYS A 119 8.24 12.28 8.36
C LYS A 119 8.06 11.28 7.21
N ILE A 120 8.56 10.06 7.36
CA ILE A 120 8.46 9.04 6.32
C ILE A 120 7.85 7.78 6.91
N LEU A 121 6.75 7.33 6.30
CA LEU A 121 6.10 6.07 6.63
C LEU A 121 6.07 5.20 5.39
N ASP A 122 6.90 4.16 5.39
CA ASP A 122 6.92 3.13 4.36
C ASP A 122 6.14 1.90 4.81
N LEU A 123 5.05 1.61 4.11
CA LEU A 123 4.16 0.46 4.30
C LEU A 123 4.06 -0.40 3.03
N GLU A 124 5.03 -0.29 2.12
CA GLU A 124 5.07 -1.02 0.86
C GLU A 124 4.95 -2.55 1.04
N SER A 125 4.34 -3.23 0.07
CA SER A 125 4.33 -4.69 -0.01
C SER A 125 3.76 -5.38 1.24
N ASN A 126 2.65 -4.83 1.74
CA ASN A 126 1.89 -5.42 2.85
C ASN A 126 0.56 -5.99 2.32
N SER A 127 -0.41 -6.17 3.19
CA SER A 127 -1.76 -6.66 2.85
C SER A 127 -2.83 -5.73 3.41
N LEU A 128 -2.55 -4.44 3.49
CA LEU A 128 -3.46 -3.43 4.02
C LEU A 128 -4.72 -3.37 3.15
N GLU A 129 -5.89 -3.52 3.75
CA GLU A 129 -7.19 -3.39 3.05
C GLU A 129 -7.80 -2.01 3.22
N SER A 130 -7.42 -1.29 4.28
CA SER A 130 -7.85 0.07 4.57
C SER A 130 -6.79 0.82 5.40
N ILE A 131 -6.88 2.15 5.35
CA ILE A 131 -6.18 3.07 6.24
C ILE A 131 -7.19 3.62 7.24
N SER A 132 -6.83 3.66 8.52
CA SER A 132 -7.69 4.21 9.57
C SER A 132 -7.67 5.73 9.55
N ASP A 133 -8.76 6.37 10.00
CA ASP A 133 -8.81 7.82 10.18
C ASP A 133 -7.77 8.38 11.14
N SER A 134 -7.19 7.53 11.99
CA SER A 134 -6.08 7.91 12.87
C SER A 134 -4.84 8.40 12.10
N ILE A 135 -4.76 8.20 10.78
CA ILE A 135 -3.69 8.74 9.95
C ILE A 135 -3.57 10.26 10.08
N GLU A 136 -4.67 10.99 10.36
CA GLU A 136 -4.66 12.45 10.54
C GLU A 136 -3.76 12.93 11.68
N SER A 137 -3.40 12.04 12.62
CA SER A 137 -2.46 12.35 13.70
C SER A 137 -1.03 12.59 13.21
N LEU A 138 -0.65 12.05 12.04
CA LEU A 138 0.71 12.13 11.50
C LEU A 138 0.96 13.47 10.79
N ILE A 139 0.71 14.59 11.48
CA ILE A 139 0.71 15.94 10.91
C ILE A 139 2.05 16.39 10.30
N HIS A 140 3.15 15.73 10.67
CA HIS A 140 4.50 15.97 10.17
C HIS A 140 4.90 15.06 9.01
N LEU A 141 4.02 14.14 8.59
CA LEU A 141 4.31 13.19 7.52
C LEU A 141 4.54 13.91 6.20
N GLN A 142 5.65 13.60 5.56
CA GLN A 142 6.11 14.16 4.28
C GLN A 142 6.06 13.11 3.17
N THR A 143 6.32 11.84 3.49
CA THR A 143 6.28 10.74 2.54
C THR A 143 5.44 9.60 3.11
N LEU A 144 4.45 9.18 2.34
CA LEU A 144 3.62 8.01 2.62
C LEU A 144 3.70 7.05 1.44
N ASN A 145 4.38 5.91 1.65
CA ASN A 145 4.43 4.83 0.66
C ASN A 145 3.46 3.71 1.06
N LEU A 146 2.47 3.46 0.22
CA LEU A 146 1.42 2.45 0.38
C LEU A 146 1.43 1.42 -0.76
N ASP A 147 2.51 1.36 -1.53
CA ASP A 147 2.58 0.56 -2.74
C ASP A 147 2.37 -0.92 -2.46
N TYR A 148 1.82 -1.64 -3.45
CA TYR A 148 1.64 -3.09 -3.39
C TYR A 148 0.84 -3.55 -2.15
N ASN A 149 -0.32 -2.92 -1.93
CA ASN A 149 -1.28 -3.30 -0.88
C ASN A 149 -2.64 -3.68 -1.50
N ASN A 150 -3.67 -3.83 -0.67
CA ASN A 150 -5.03 -4.21 -1.09
C ASN A 150 -6.06 -3.08 -0.87
N LEU A 151 -5.61 -1.81 -0.82
CA LEU A 151 -6.46 -0.68 -0.47
C LEU A 151 -7.53 -0.44 -1.52
N LYS A 152 -8.80 -0.32 -1.10
CA LYS A 152 -9.93 -0.01 -1.99
C LYS A 152 -10.23 1.48 -2.10
N SER A 153 -9.88 2.23 -1.06
CA SER A 153 -10.00 3.69 -0.97
C SER A 153 -8.98 4.23 0.02
N LEU A 154 -8.74 5.54 -0.06
CA LEU A 154 -8.06 6.31 0.99
C LEU A 154 -9.12 7.02 1.84
N PRO A 155 -8.92 7.18 3.16
CA PRO A 155 -9.87 7.84 4.03
C PRO A 155 -9.86 9.35 3.82
N GLU A 156 -10.98 10.04 4.09
CA GLU A 156 -11.08 11.51 3.96
C GLU A 156 -10.12 12.25 4.91
N SER A 157 -9.78 11.64 6.03
CA SER A 157 -8.78 12.13 6.99
C SER A 157 -7.37 12.27 6.38
N ILE A 158 -7.07 11.62 5.24
CA ILE A 158 -5.80 11.80 4.54
C ILE A 158 -5.56 13.28 4.19
N GLY A 159 -6.62 14.05 3.88
CA GLY A 159 -6.52 15.47 3.54
C GLY A 159 -6.06 16.37 4.69
N ASN A 160 -5.90 15.84 5.90
CA ASN A 160 -5.36 16.56 7.06
C ASN A 160 -3.82 16.57 7.10
N LEU A 161 -3.15 15.77 6.27
CA LEU A 161 -1.69 15.66 6.22
C LEU A 161 -1.03 16.83 5.47
N LYS A 162 -1.13 18.04 5.99
CA LYS A 162 -0.69 19.28 5.29
C LYS A 162 0.80 19.33 4.93
N SER A 163 1.63 18.52 5.58
CA SER A 163 3.06 18.42 5.33
C SER A 163 3.41 17.41 4.23
N LEU A 164 2.43 16.64 3.74
CA LEU A 164 2.67 15.55 2.80
C LEU A 164 3.12 16.09 1.45
N LYS A 165 4.27 15.59 0.99
CA LYS A 165 4.92 15.92 -0.28
C LYS A 165 4.83 14.77 -1.28
N ILE A 166 4.93 13.54 -0.79
CA ILE A 166 4.93 12.33 -1.63
C ILE A 166 3.86 11.37 -1.12
N LEU A 167 2.94 11.01 -2.00
CA LEU A 167 1.97 9.94 -1.77
C LEU A 167 2.12 8.90 -2.89
N SER A 168 2.60 7.71 -2.54
CA SER A 168 2.64 6.56 -3.44
C SER A 168 1.63 5.51 -2.98
N ALA A 169 0.76 5.08 -3.88
CA ALA A 169 -0.18 3.97 -3.65
C ALA A 169 -0.35 3.12 -4.92
N ILE A 170 0.74 2.91 -5.64
CA ILE A 170 0.85 2.08 -6.85
C ILE A 170 0.40 0.65 -6.53
N ASN A 171 -0.25 -0.01 -7.50
CA ASN A 171 -0.63 -1.43 -7.40
C ASN A 171 -1.47 -1.75 -6.15
N ASN A 172 -2.50 -0.95 -5.90
CA ASN A 172 -3.52 -1.22 -4.89
C ASN A 172 -4.81 -1.74 -5.55
N LYS A 173 -5.97 -1.46 -4.99
CA LYS A 173 -7.30 -1.74 -5.56
C LYS A 173 -8.17 -0.48 -5.52
N LEU A 174 -7.56 0.71 -5.58
CA LEU A 174 -8.25 1.97 -5.39
C LEU A 174 -9.30 2.16 -6.49
N GLU A 175 -10.56 2.37 -6.11
CA GLU A 175 -11.64 2.64 -7.07
C GLU A 175 -11.99 4.13 -7.18
N GLU A 176 -11.68 4.89 -6.13
CA GLU A 176 -11.92 6.33 -5.99
C GLU A 176 -10.84 6.98 -5.14
N LEU A 177 -10.71 8.31 -5.27
CA LEU A 177 -9.93 9.15 -4.38
C LEU A 177 -10.87 10.02 -3.54
N PRO A 178 -10.57 10.24 -2.25
CA PRO A 178 -11.35 11.15 -1.42
C PRO A 178 -11.24 12.57 -1.97
N TYR A 179 -12.33 13.34 -1.92
CA TYR A 179 -12.31 14.73 -2.42
C TYR A 179 -11.36 15.61 -1.59
N THR A 180 -11.09 15.24 -0.35
CA THR A 180 -10.12 15.91 0.53
C THR A 180 -8.66 15.75 0.07
N ILE A 181 -8.36 14.93 -0.96
CA ILE A 181 -7.01 14.87 -1.54
C ILE A 181 -6.52 16.26 -1.97
N GLY A 182 -7.40 17.10 -2.51
CA GLY A 182 -7.09 18.48 -2.90
C GLY A 182 -6.73 19.41 -1.75
N ASN A 183 -6.89 18.97 -0.51
CA ASN A 183 -6.49 19.74 0.66
C ASN A 183 -4.99 19.60 0.99
N LEU A 184 -4.29 18.70 0.29
CA LEU A 184 -2.87 18.39 0.47
C LEU A 184 -1.98 19.32 -0.38
N THR A 185 -2.09 20.62 -0.16
CA THR A 185 -1.48 21.67 -1.00
C THR A 185 0.05 21.64 -1.09
N SER A 186 0.71 20.85 -0.24
CA SER A 186 2.16 20.64 -0.25
C SER A 186 2.60 19.42 -1.08
N LEU A 187 1.66 18.65 -1.65
CA LEU A 187 1.99 17.49 -2.48
C LEU A 187 2.75 17.92 -3.73
N GLU A 188 3.86 17.22 -3.96
CA GLU A 188 4.77 17.36 -5.08
C GLU A 188 4.68 16.13 -6.00
N ILE A 189 4.49 14.94 -5.43
CA ILE A 189 4.42 13.66 -6.18
C ILE A 189 3.21 12.86 -5.73
N VAL A 190 2.41 12.42 -6.69
CA VAL A 190 1.27 11.50 -6.49
C VAL A 190 1.38 10.35 -7.47
N ASP A 191 1.70 9.17 -6.94
CA ASP A 191 1.86 7.95 -7.72
C ASP A 191 0.71 6.99 -7.45
N LEU A 192 -0.22 6.91 -8.41
CA LEU A 192 -1.43 6.09 -8.34
C LEU A 192 -1.54 5.11 -9.52
N GLY A 193 -0.45 4.98 -10.29
CA GLY A 193 -0.37 4.09 -11.42
C GLY A 193 -0.57 2.61 -11.06
N ALA A 194 -0.64 1.77 -12.07
CA ALA A 194 -0.56 0.33 -11.92
C ALA A 194 0.49 -0.26 -12.85
N ASN A 195 1.08 -1.37 -12.44
CA ASN A 195 1.99 -2.11 -13.27
C ASN A 195 1.19 -3.09 -14.14
N PRO A 196 1.29 -3.04 -15.47
CA PRO A 196 0.56 -3.92 -16.37
C PRO A 196 1.06 -5.37 -16.34
N ASN A 197 2.12 -5.68 -15.59
CA ASN A 197 2.64 -7.02 -15.47
C ASN A 197 1.59 -7.93 -14.81
N PRO A 198 1.06 -8.94 -15.52
CA PRO A 198 -0.02 -9.80 -15.02
C PRO A 198 0.39 -10.70 -13.85
N ARG A 199 1.68 -10.68 -13.46
CA ARG A 199 2.21 -11.38 -12.28
C ARG A 199 2.21 -10.52 -11.01
N VAL A 200 1.96 -9.22 -11.14
CA VAL A 200 1.80 -8.31 -10.00
C VAL A 200 0.34 -8.36 -9.55
N PHE A 201 0.13 -8.55 -8.24
CA PHE A 201 -1.19 -8.52 -7.64
C PHE A 201 -1.52 -7.11 -7.17
N GLY A 202 -2.74 -6.65 -7.45
CA GLY A 202 -3.17 -5.29 -7.14
C GLY A 202 -2.95 -4.38 -8.35
N THR A 203 -4.05 -3.90 -8.92
CA THR A 203 -4.06 -2.82 -9.89
C THR A 203 -5.11 -1.81 -9.44
N ASN A 204 -4.75 -0.53 -9.43
CA ASN A 204 -5.73 0.51 -9.19
C ASN A 204 -6.78 0.49 -10.33
N LYS A 205 -7.98 0.97 -10.00
CA LYS A 205 -9.17 0.90 -10.84
C LYS A 205 -9.92 2.22 -10.77
N LEU A 206 -9.18 3.32 -10.62
CA LEU A 206 -9.76 4.66 -10.49
C LEU A 206 -10.61 4.95 -11.72
N LYS A 207 -11.88 5.30 -11.50
CA LYS A 207 -12.82 5.63 -12.58
C LYS A 207 -12.85 7.12 -12.89
N GLU A 208 -12.49 7.93 -11.90
CA GLU A 208 -12.44 9.38 -11.95
C GLU A 208 -11.37 9.91 -10.98
N VAL A 209 -10.95 11.15 -11.22
CA VAL A 209 -10.15 11.95 -10.30
C VAL A 209 -11.01 13.14 -9.88
N PRO A 210 -11.10 13.48 -8.57
CA PRO A 210 -11.99 14.55 -8.10
C PRO A 210 -11.52 15.92 -8.61
N GLU A 211 -12.47 16.84 -8.81
CA GLU A 211 -12.18 18.25 -9.19
C GLU A 211 -11.26 18.98 -8.19
N SER A 212 -11.16 18.49 -6.96
CA SER A 212 -10.24 19.05 -5.98
C SER A 212 -8.77 18.80 -6.32
N ILE A 213 -8.44 17.89 -7.24
CA ILE A 213 -7.05 17.64 -7.65
C ILE A 213 -6.36 18.91 -8.16
N GLY A 214 -7.10 19.80 -8.83
CA GLY A 214 -6.54 21.06 -9.33
C GLY A 214 -6.15 22.06 -8.24
N ASN A 215 -6.44 21.78 -6.96
CA ASN A 215 -5.95 22.56 -5.83
C ASN A 215 -4.48 22.24 -5.47
N LEU A 216 -3.93 21.13 -5.98
CA LEU A 216 -2.56 20.69 -5.72
C LEU A 216 -1.53 21.49 -6.54
N THR A 217 -1.52 22.81 -6.34
CA THR A 217 -0.69 23.73 -7.15
C THR A 217 0.82 23.52 -7.01
N SER A 218 1.28 22.79 -5.99
CA SER A 218 2.69 22.39 -5.81
C SER A 218 3.06 21.10 -6.55
N LEU A 219 2.10 20.42 -7.20
CA LEU A 219 2.31 19.10 -7.79
C LEU A 219 3.24 19.19 -9.01
N ILE A 220 4.24 18.31 -9.02
CA ILE A 220 5.29 18.18 -10.03
C ILE A 220 5.05 16.92 -10.86
N SER A 221 4.70 15.80 -10.22
CA SER A 221 4.44 14.53 -10.90
C SER A 221 3.09 13.94 -10.49
N LEU A 222 2.31 13.53 -11.48
CA LEU A 222 1.04 12.83 -11.32
C LEU A 222 1.02 11.60 -12.22
N ASP A 223 1.21 10.42 -11.61
CA ASP A 223 1.08 9.14 -12.28
C ASP A 223 -0.31 8.53 -12.03
N LEU A 224 -1.06 8.37 -13.11
CA LEU A 224 -2.38 7.74 -13.17
C LEU A 224 -2.41 6.61 -14.22
N GLU A 225 -1.25 6.09 -14.65
CA GLU A 225 -1.21 5.04 -15.68
C GLU A 225 -1.96 3.77 -15.25
N GLU A 226 -2.47 3.03 -16.24
CA GLU A 226 -3.08 1.71 -16.06
C GLU A 226 -4.24 1.71 -15.03
N ASN A 227 -5.09 2.73 -15.11
CA ASN A 227 -6.33 2.86 -14.34
C ASN A 227 -7.57 2.68 -15.26
N HIS A 228 -8.76 3.09 -14.79
CA HIS A 228 -10.02 2.99 -15.54
C HIS A 228 -10.67 4.36 -15.77
N LEU A 229 -9.85 5.42 -15.84
CA LEU A 229 -10.33 6.79 -15.92
C LEU A 229 -11.11 7.01 -17.21
N LYS A 230 -12.32 7.57 -17.11
CA LYS A 230 -13.18 7.87 -18.27
C LYS A 230 -13.04 9.31 -18.76
N SER A 231 -12.65 10.20 -17.86
CA SER A 231 -12.45 11.62 -18.08
C SER A 231 -11.46 12.16 -17.05
N LEU A 232 -10.89 13.32 -17.34
CA LEU A 232 -10.18 14.14 -16.35
C LEU A 232 -11.06 15.32 -15.93
N PRO A 233 -10.92 15.81 -14.70
CA PRO A 233 -11.58 17.03 -14.26
C PRO A 233 -11.06 18.27 -15.01
N ASP A 234 -11.90 19.28 -15.19
CA ASP A 234 -11.49 20.53 -15.86
C ASP A 234 -10.39 21.26 -15.07
N SER A 235 -10.38 21.10 -13.75
CA SER A 235 -9.36 21.66 -12.87
C SER A 235 -7.95 21.10 -13.07
N ILE A 236 -7.74 20.05 -13.87
CA ILE A 236 -6.39 19.52 -14.17
C ILE A 236 -5.47 20.60 -14.75
N GLY A 237 -6.04 21.53 -15.52
CA GLY A 237 -5.31 22.66 -16.10
C GLY A 237 -4.78 23.70 -15.09
N ASN A 238 -5.11 23.56 -13.80
CA ASN A 238 -4.62 24.45 -12.73
C ASN A 238 -3.24 24.03 -12.19
N LEU A 239 -2.75 22.83 -12.51
CA LEU A 239 -1.49 22.28 -12.03
C LEU A 239 -0.28 22.90 -12.75
N LYS A 240 0.00 24.18 -12.48
CA LYS A 240 0.98 24.97 -13.24
C LYS A 240 2.44 24.53 -13.08
N ASN A 241 2.75 23.83 -12.00
CA ASN A 241 4.10 23.32 -11.71
C ASN A 241 4.30 21.87 -12.16
N LEU A 242 3.32 21.28 -12.86
CA LEU A 242 3.37 19.89 -13.28
C LEU A 242 4.42 19.71 -14.39
N GLU A 243 5.35 18.81 -14.15
CA GLU A 243 6.43 18.40 -15.06
C GLU A 243 6.18 17.01 -15.64
N GLU A 244 5.38 16.17 -14.97
CA GLU A 244 5.03 14.83 -15.43
C GLU A 244 3.53 14.56 -15.23
N LEU A 245 2.86 14.14 -16.31
CA LEU A 245 1.47 13.71 -16.30
C LEU A 245 1.33 12.41 -17.07
N LEU A 246 1.20 11.30 -16.34
CA LEU A 246 1.18 9.97 -16.93
C LEU A 246 -0.26 9.42 -16.91
N LEU A 247 -0.85 9.24 -18.10
CA LEU A 247 -2.25 8.82 -18.29
C LEU A 247 -2.40 7.58 -19.16
N GLY A 248 -1.29 6.93 -19.52
CA GLY A 248 -1.26 5.71 -20.31
C GLY A 248 -2.20 4.62 -19.79
N GLY A 249 -2.75 3.78 -20.68
CA GLY A 249 -3.53 2.60 -20.28
C GLY A 249 -4.86 2.89 -19.57
N ASN A 250 -5.54 4.00 -19.90
CA ASN A 250 -6.83 4.37 -19.31
C ASN A 250 -8.01 4.24 -20.31
N ASN A 251 -9.21 4.65 -19.89
CA ASN A 251 -10.44 4.62 -20.70
C ASN A 251 -10.88 6.02 -21.14
N LEU A 252 -9.95 6.98 -21.27
CA LEU A 252 -10.26 8.37 -21.58
C LEU A 252 -10.85 8.49 -22.99
N LYS A 253 -12.07 9.03 -23.08
CA LYS A 253 -12.75 9.25 -24.37
C LYS A 253 -12.50 10.63 -24.94
N THR A 254 -12.30 11.60 -24.07
CA THR A 254 -12.05 13.02 -24.38
C THR A 254 -11.09 13.58 -23.34
N LEU A 255 -10.39 14.66 -23.67
CA LEU A 255 -9.62 15.45 -22.71
C LEU A 255 -10.27 16.82 -22.48
N PRO A 256 -10.20 17.38 -21.27
CA PRO A 256 -10.68 18.74 -21.03
C PRO A 256 -9.79 19.77 -21.74
N GLU A 257 -10.37 20.84 -22.27
CA GLU A 257 -9.60 21.87 -23.00
C GLU A 257 -8.54 22.54 -22.10
N SER A 258 -8.80 22.59 -20.80
CA SER A 258 -7.89 23.14 -19.79
C SER A 258 -6.55 22.42 -19.69
N ILE A 259 -6.44 21.17 -20.17
CA ILE A 259 -5.17 20.43 -20.20
C ILE A 259 -4.09 21.16 -21.02
N LEU A 260 -4.51 21.96 -22.01
CA LEU A 260 -3.62 22.79 -22.84
C LEU A 260 -3.05 23.99 -22.07
N ASN A 261 -3.55 24.27 -20.85
CA ASN A 261 -3.00 25.30 -19.98
C ASN A 261 -1.80 24.82 -19.16
N LEU A 262 -1.43 23.54 -19.26
CA LEU A 262 -0.25 22.96 -18.64
C LEU A 262 1.02 23.32 -19.44
N ASN A 263 2.18 23.21 -18.78
CA ASN A 263 3.46 23.50 -19.41
C ASN A 263 3.71 22.56 -20.60
N SER A 264 4.05 23.10 -21.77
CA SER A 264 4.32 22.32 -22.98
C SER A 264 5.53 21.38 -22.86
N ASP A 265 6.44 21.65 -21.93
CA ASP A 265 7.68 20.88 -21.77
C ASP A 265 7.49 19.63 -20.90
N LEU A 266 6.31 19.46 -20.28
CA LEU A 266 6.02 18.34 -19.39
C LEU A 266 6.08 17.00 -20.13
N MET A 267 6.50 15.95 -19.41
CA MET A 267 6.41 14.56 -19.86
C MET A 267 4.95 14.11 -19.81
N PHE A 268 4.39 13.78 -20.97
CA PHE A 268 2.98 13.43 -21.12
C PHE A 268 2.82 12.03 -21.70
N THR A 269 2.18 11.12 -20.99
CA THR A 269 1.82 9.80 -21.56
C THR A 269 0.30 9.71 -21.74
N ILE A 270 -0.14 9.18 -22.88
CA ILE A 270 -1.58 9.01 -23.16
C ILE A 270 -1.89 7.77 -24.00
N TRP A 271 -0.90 6.91 -24.22
CA TRP A 271 -1.04 5.65 -24.94
C TRP A 271 -2.18 4.78 -24.37
N GLY A 272 -2.77 3.91 -25.19
CA GLY A 272 -3.82 3.00 -24.74
C GLY A 272 -5.16 3.65 -24.38
N ASN A 273 -5.38 4.93 -24.69
CA ASN A 273 -6.65 5.62 -24.45
C ASN A 273 -7.53 5.76 -25.70
N PRO A 274 -8.85 5.52 -25.62
CA PRO A 274 -9.78 5.69 -26.74
C PRO A 274 -9.82 7.07 -27.39
N CYS A 275 -9.43 8.14 -26.68
CA CYS A 275 -9.41 9.51 -27.23
C CYS A 275 -8.45 9.65 -28.42
N LEU A 276 -7.37 8.87 -28.46
CA LEU A 276 -6.44 8.83 -29.58
C LEU A 276 -7.07 8.18 -30.82
N GLU A 277 -7.71 7.02 -30.65
CA GLU A 277 -8.34 6.25 -31.73
C GLU A 277 -9.57 6.94 -32.30
N ASN A 278 -10.41 7.52 -31.42
CA ASN A 278 -11.62 8.23 -31.81
C ASN A 278 -11.33 9.61 -32.42
N GLY A 279 -10.06 10.03 -32.41
CA GLY A 279 -9.62 11.29 -32.99
C GLY A 279 -10.14 12.52 -32.25
N ASP A 280 -10.22 12.46 -30.92
CA ASP A 280 -10.61 13.56 -30.06
C ASP A 280 -9.84 14.85 -30.42
N PRO A 281 -10.52 15.97 -30.68
CA PRO A 281 -9.85 17.20 -31.10
C PRO A 281 -8.83 17.73 -30.10
N ILE A 282 -9.09 17.56 -28.79
CA ILE A 282 -8.17 18.04 -27.75
C ILE A 282 -6.97 17.10 -27.65
N ALA A 283 -7.17 15.78 -27.66
CA ALA A 283 -6.06 14.83 -27.72
C ALA A 283 -5.12 15.10 -28.91
N LYS A 284 -5.68 15.40 -30.10
CA LYS A 284 -4.88 15.82 -31.28
C LYS A 284 -4.10 17.11 -31.06
N LYS A 285 -4.67 18.09 -30.35
CA LYS A 285 -3.94 19.32 -29.97
C LYS A 285 -2.81 18.99 -29.00
N CYS A 286 -3.04 18.11 -28.01
CA CYS A 286 -2.02 17.68 -27.07
C CYS A 286 -0.80 17.05 -27.77
N LEU A 287 -1.02 16.23 -28.82
CA LEU A 287 0.07 15.64 -29.62
C LEU A 287 1.01 16.66 -30.27
N ASN A 288 0.54 17.90 -30.48
CA ASN A 288 1.35 18.98 -31.05
C ASN A 288 1.80 20.02 -30.01
N HIS A 289 1.13 20.06 -28.85
CA HIS A 289 1.37 21.03 -27.78
C HIS A 289 2.49 20.57 -26.85
N PHE A 290 2.51 19.30 -26.48
CA PHE A 290 3.53 18.74 -25.56
C PHE A 290 4.75 18.24 -26.33
N GLN A 291 5.95 18.63 -25.88
CA GLN A 291 7.21 18.27 -26.54
C GLN A 291 7.65 16.83 -26.24
N ASN A 292 7.36 16.34 -25.03
CA ASN A 292 7.78 15.03 -24.53
C ASN A 292 6.59 14.08 -24.39
N ILE A 293 5.97 13.72 -25.51
CA ILE A 293 4.77 12.90 -25.53
C ILE A 293 5.03 11.43 -25.92
N TYR A 294 4.46 10.52 -25.14
CA TYR A 294 4.39 9.08 -25.43
C TYR A 294 2.93 8.67 -25.65
N SER A 295 2.57 8.43 -26.92
CA SER A 295 1.19 8.16 -27.39
C SER A 295 1.09 6.84 -28.13
#